data_AF-A0A4Y2HDW3-F1
#
_entry.id   AF-A0A4Y2HDW3-F1
#
_cell.length_a   1.000
_cell.length_b   1.000
_cell.length_c   1.000
_cell.angle_alpha   90.00
_cell.angle_beta   90.00
_cell.angle_gamma   90.00
#
_symmetry.space_group_name_H-M   'P 1'
#
loop_
_entity.id
_entity.type
_entity.pdbx_description
1 polymer ?
#
loop_
_entity_poly.entity_id
_entity_poly.type
_entity_poly.pdbx_seq_one_letter_code
_entity_poly.pdbx_strand_id
1 'polypeptide(L)'
;MRVRYSLYIGDEKDVIHTISLRVPENYTASEVMELAEVEDPKYKFEKKKVSGKMYVYEIARITNDPEIGKFWLLYVGAANGSKALIHLTKGPDEIIMGDGQHLVLWYKTTTI
;
A
#
# COMPACT_ATOMS: atom_id res chain seq x y z
N MET A 1 9.65 -12.18 9.21
CA MET A 1 8.23 -12.43 8.85
C MET A 1 8.01 -12.32 7.35
N ARG A 2 6.95 -12.91 6.81
CA ARG A 2 6.56 -12.86 5.40
C ARG A 2 5.34 -11.97 5.25
N VAL A 3 5.45 -10.96 4.38
CA VAL A 3 4.36 -10.04 4.03
C VAL A 3 4.08 -10.16 2.54
N ARG A 4 2.80 -10.17 2.18
CA ARG A 4 2.37 -10.02 0.78
C ARG A 4 2.07 -8.55 0.55
N TYR A 5 2.59 -7.98 -0.54
CA TYR A 5 2.26 -6.61 -0.95
C TYR A 5 1.69 -6.59 -2.36
N SER A 6 0.49 -6.03 -2.53
CA SER A 6 -0.16 -5.88 -3.84
C SER A 6 -0.52 -4.44 -4.16
N LEU A 7 -0.47 -4.12 -5.45
CA LEU A 7 -1.01 -2.89 -6.03
C LEU A 7 -2.29 -3.23 -6.79
N TYR A 8 -3.37 -2.56 -6.43
CA TYR A 8 -4.66 -2.68 -7.11
C TYR A 8 -5.03 -1.37 -7.79
N ILE A 9 -5.74 -1.46 -8.91
CA ILE A 9 -6.25 -0.32 -9.67
C ILE A 9 -7.73 -0.52 -9.95
N GLY A 10 -8.48 0.57 -10.01
CA GLY A 10 -9.86 0.57 -10.48
C GLY A 10 -10.84 0.14 -9.40
N ASP A 11 -12.09 0.55 -9.56
CA ASP A 11 -13.13 0.29 -8.56
C ASP A 11 -13.53 -1.20 -8.50
N GLU A 12 -13.24 -1.96 -9.56
CA GLU A 12 -13.46 -3.42 -9.66
C GLU A 12 -12.31 -4.27 -9.09
N LYS A 13 -11.26 -3.64 -8.54
CA LYS A 13 -10.11 -4.30 -7.90
C LYS A 13 -9.25 -5.12 -8.87
N ASP A 14 -8.74 -4.46 -9.91
CA ASP A 14 -7.77 -5.08 -10.82
C ASP A 14 -6.41 -5.19 -10.14
N VAL A 15 -5.93 -6.42 -9.94
CA VAL A 15 -4.61 -6.67 -9.37
C VAL A 15 -3.55 -6.51 -10.44
N ILE A 16 -2.73 -5.46 -10.35
CA ILE A 16 -1.69 -5.22 -11.34
C ILE A 16 -0.36 -5.86 -10.94
N HIS A 17 0.02 -5.76 -9.66
CA HIS A 17 1.30 -6.29 -9.16
C HIS A 17 1.13 -6.94 -7.80
N THR A 18 1.90 -7.99 -7.54
CA THR A 18 2.00 -8.65 -6.23
C THR A 18 3.41 -9.18 -6.02
N ILE A 19 3.97 -8.89 -4.85
CA ILE A 19 5.26 -9.38 -4.39
C ILE A 19 5.12 -10.00 -3.00
N SER A 20 5.88 -11.07 -2.73
CA SER A 20 6.01 -11.65 -1.39
C SER A 20 7.39 -11.31 -0.84
N LEU A 21 7.43 -10.56 0.24
CA LEU A 21 8.67 -10.07 0.84
C LEU A 21 8.94 -10.79 2.16
N ARG A 22 10.22 -11.06 2.43
CA ARG A 22 10.70 -11.42 3.77
C ARG A 22 11.23 -10.15 4.42
N VAL A 23 10.66 -9.78 5.55
CA VAL A 23 11.00 -8.55 6.28
C VAL A 23 11.32 -8.86 7.75
N PRO A 24 12.13 -8.04 8.43
CA PRO A 24 12.30 -8.11 9.88
C PRO A 24 10.98 -7.95 10.63
N GLU A 25 10.94 -8.36 11.90
CA GLU A 25 9.79 -8.07 12.77
C GLU A 25 9.68 -6.57 13.03
N ASN A 26 8.46 -6.11 13.31
CA ASN A 26 8.13 -4.70 13.60
C ASN A 26 8.33 -3.71 12.44
N TYR A 27 8.59 -4.20 11.22
CA TYR A 27 8.59 -3.35 10.03
C TYR A 27 7.22 -2.68 9.82
N THR A 28 7.28 -1.39 9.55
CA THR A 28 6.12 -0.59 9.15
C THR A 28 5.72 -0.89 7.70
N ALA A 29 4.49 -0.55 7.32
CA ALA A 29 4.04 -0.65 5.94
C ALA A 29 4.91 0.21 5.02
N SER A 30 5.39 1.38 5.46
CA SER A 30 6.33 2.20 4.67
C SER A 30 7.66 1.49 4.42
N GLU A 31 8.23 0.80 5.40
CA GLU A 31 9.49 0.05 5.22
C GLU A 31 9.29 -1.16 4.29
N VAL A 32 8.12 -1.81 4.35
CA VAL A 32 7.76 -2.85 3.37
C VAL A 32 7.68 -2.27 1.96
N MET A 33 7.11 -1.07 1.79
CA MET A 33 7.04 -0.39 0.48
C MET A 33 8.42 0.00 -0.04
N GLU A 34 9.31 0.52 0.82
CA GLU A 34 10.69 0.85 0.46
C GLU A 34 11.47 -0.38 0.00
N LEU A 35 11.34 -1.50 0.71
CA LEU A 35 11.96 -2.75 0.27
C LEU A 35 11.39 -3.23 -1.07
N ALA A 36 10.07 -3.12 -1.27
CA ALA A 36 9.42 -3.51 -2.51
C ALA A 36 9.96 -2.70 -3.71
N GLU A 37 10.19 -1.40 -3.55
CA GLU A 37 10.77 -0.54 -4.58
C GLU A 37 12.20 -0.96 -4.96
N VAL A 38 13.01 -1.37 -3.99
CA VAL A 38 14.38 -1.87 -4.23
C VAL A 38 14.36 -3.18 -5.00
N GLU A 39 13.43 -4.09 -4.67
CA GLU A 39 13.30 -5.41 -5.30
C GLU A 39 12.66 -5.36 -6.70
N ASP A 40 11.66 -4.49 -6.92
CA ASP A 40 11.01 -4.29 -8.20
C ASP A 40 10.62 -2.81 -8.41
N PRO A 41 11.24 -2.11 -9.38
CA PRO A 41 10.97 -0.69 -9.67
C PRO A 41 9.51 -0.36 -9.98
N LYS A 42 8.64 -1.33 -10.28
CA LYS A 42 7.20 -1.12 -10.42
C LYS A 42 6.53 -0.67 -9.11
N TYR A 43 7.17 -0.93 -7.98
CA TYR A 43 6.72 -0.47 -6.66
C TYR A 43 7.26 0.90 -6.28
N LYS A 44 8.06 1.54 -7.15
CA LYS A 44 8.52 2.91 -6.94
C LYS A 44 7.33 3.82 -6.61
N PHE A 45 7.48 4.59 -5.56
CA PHE A 45 6.44 5.47 -5.04
C PHE A 45 7.02 6.80 -4.60
N GLU A 46 6.17 7.83 -4.66
CA GLU A 46 6.50 9.15 -4.18
C GLU A 46 5.66 9.48 -2.95
N LYS A 47 6.30 10.08 -1.95
CA LYS A 47 5.70 10.40 -0.66
C LYS A 47 5.96 11.85 -0.24
N LYS A 48 5.05 12.40 0.57
CA LYS A 48 5.21 13.68 1.26
C LYS A 48 4.85 13.51 2.73
N LYS A 49 5.38 14.39 3.59
CA LYS A 49 4.91 14.51 4.97
C LYS A 49 3.85 15.60 5.05
N VAL A 50 2.65 15.26 5.53
CA VAL A 50 1.55 16.20 5.75
C VAL A 50 1.12 16.08 7.20
N SER A 51 1.20 17.17 7.96
CA SER A 51 0.88 17.19 9.40
C SER A 51 1.56 16.06 10.20
N GLY A 52 2.82 15.75 9.86
CA GLY A 52 3.61 14.71 10.52
C GLY A 52 3.40 13.28 10.01
N LYS A 53 2.42 13.03 9.14
CA LYS A 53 2.09 11.70 8.60
C LYS A 53 2.64 11.50 7.19
N MET A 54 3.05 10.29 6.86
CA MET A 54 3.44 9.94 5.50
C MET A 54 2.20 9.80 4.60
N TYR A 55 2.18 10.59 3.53
CA TYR A 55 1.17 10.55 2.48
C TYR A 55 1.81 10.09 1.17
N VAL A 56 1.31 8.99 0.62
CA VAL A 56 1.74 8.44 -0.67
C VAL A 56 0.87 9.06 -1.76
N TYR A 57 1.50 9.73 -2.73
CA TYR A 57 0.77 10.44 -3.78
C TYR A 57 1.00 9.90 -5.18
N GLU A 58 1.97 8.99 -5.35
CA GLU A 58 2.22 8.29 -6.61
C GLU A 58 2.79 6.91 -6.33
N ILE A 59 2.35 5.90 -7.08
CA ILE A 59 2.96 4.57 -7.14
C ILE A 59 2.91 4.11 -8.59
N ALA A 60 3.97 3.45 -9.08
CA ALA A 60 4.02 2.91 -10.45
C ALA A 60 3.74 3.97 -11.53
N ARG A 61 4.15 5.23 -11.29
CA ARG A 61 3.89 6.40 -12.15
C ARG A 61 2.41 6.79 -12.29
N ILE A 62 1.56 6.33 -11.37
CA ILE A 62 0.15 6.72 -11.29
C ILE A 62 0.01 7.67 -10.12
N THR A 63 -0.22 8.94 -10.44
CA THR A 63 -0.39 10.01 -9.45
C THR A 63 -1.84 10.05 -8.97
N ASN A 64 -2.04 10.41 -7.70
CA ASN A 64 -3.36 10.76 -7.18
C ASN A 64 -3.95 11.91 -8.01
N ASP A 65 -5.25 11.82 -8.28
CA ASP A 65 -5.99 12.80 -9.07
C ASP A 65 -7.19 13.32 -8.25
N PRO A 66 -7.01 14.44 -7.52
CA PRO A 66 -8.07 15.04 -6.74
C PRO A 66 -9.24 15.56 -7.58
N GLU A 67 -9.04 15.92 -8.86
CA GLU A 67 -10.09 16.48 -9.72
C GLU A 67 -11.19 15.45 -10.00
N ILE A 68 -10.81 14.18 -10.10
CA ILE A 68 -11.73 13.05 -10.30
C ILE A 68 -11.83 12.12 -9.07
N GLY A 69 -11.29 12.55 -7.93
CA GLY A 69 -11.40 11.84 -6.65
C GLY A 69 -10.69 10.48 -6.59
N LYS A 70 -9.61 10.28 -7.35
CA LYS A 70 -8.85 9.02 -7.35
C LYS A 70 -7.58 9.11 -6.52
N PHE A 71 -7.43 8.18 -5.59
CA PHE A 71 -6.30 8.16 -4.66
C PHE A 71 -5.78 6.75 -4.41
N TRP A 72 -4.48 6.66 -4.12
CA TRP A 72 -3.87 5.49 -3.49
C TRP A 72 -4.29 5.40 -2.03
N LEU A 73 -5.05 4.35 -1.71
CA LEU A 73 -5.59 4.09 -0.38
C LEU A 73 -4.91 2.87 0.25
N LEU A 74 -4.66 2.93 1.56
CA LEU A 74 -3.97 1.88 2.32
C LEU A 74 -4.95 0.85 2.88
N TYR A 75 -4.71 -0.42 2.60
CA TYR A 75 -5.46 -1.54 3.13
C TYR A 75 -4.55 -2.60 3.74
N VAL A 76 -5.05 -3.28 4.78
CA VAL A 76 -4.38 -4.45 5.37
C VAL A 76 -5.38 -5.60 5.53
N GLY A 77 -4.93 -6.83 5.27
CA GLY A 77 -5.70 -8.06 5.50
C GLY A 77 -4.80 -9.26 5.75
N ALA A 78 -5.35 -10.46 5.59
CA ALA A 78 -4.58 -11.71 5.69
C ALA A 78 -4.14 -12.19 4.29
N ALA A 79 -2.88 -12.61 4.13
CA ALA A 79 -2.33 -13.01 2.83
C ALA A 79 -2.97 -14.27 2.24
N ASN A 80 -3.59 -15.10 3.10
CA ASN A 80 -4.37 -16.28 2.70
C ASN A 80 -5.83 -15.96 2.37
N GLY A 81 -6.25 -14.68 2.41
CA GLY A 81 -7.61 -14.26 2.11
C GLY A 81 -8.65 -14.60 3.18
N SER A 82 -8.24 -15.11 4.34
CA SER A 82 -9.19 -15.49 5.42
C SER A 82 -9.89 -14.31 6.07
N LYS A 83 -9.34 -13.09 5.90
CA LYS A 83 -9.89 -11.85 6.42
C LYS A 83 -10.04 -10.83 5.28
N ALA A 84 -11.14 -10.08 5.33
CA ALA A 84 -11.37 -8.96 4.44
C ALA A 84 -10.26 -7.90 4.59
N LEU A 85 -10.00 -7.17 3.50
CA LEU A 85 -9.11 -6.02 3.51
C LEU A 85 -9.79 -4.87 4.28
N ILE A 86 -9.06 -4.29 5.23
CA ILE A 86 -9.53 -3.17 6.05
C ILE A 86 -8.82 -1.92 5.56
N HIS A 87 -9.61 -0.90 5.17
CA HIS A 87 -9.09 0.42 4.83
C HIS A 87 -8.56 1.12 6.08
N LEU A 88 -7.37 1.71 6.00
CA LEU A 88 -6.73 2.45 7.09
C LEU A 88 -6.55 3.92 6.70
N THR A 89 -6.88 4.82 7.61
CA THR A 89 -6.75 6.28 7.43
C THR A 89 -5.44 6.85 7.99
N LYS A 90 -4.59 6.00 8.55
CA LYS A 90 -3.25 6.36 9.04
C LYS A 90 -2.22 6.29 7.92
N GLY A 91 -1.08 6.95 8.11
CA GLY A 91 0.04 6.84 7.19
C GLY A 91 0.66 5.43 7.22
N PRO A 92 1.28 4.94 6.13
CA PRO A 92 1.97 3.65 6.12
C PRO A 92 3.11 3.55 7.16
N ASP A 93 3.66 4.68 7.58
CA ASP A 93 4.68 4.80 8.63
C ASP A 93 4.16 4.54 10.04
N GLU A 94 2.84 4.56 10.25
CA GLU A 94 2.20 4.29 11.54
C GLU A 94 1.71 2.84 11.69
N ILE A 95 1.82 2.02 10.64
CA ILE A 95 1.26 0.66 10.59
C ILE A 95 2.35 -0.38 10.69
N ILE A 96 2.45 -1.06 11.82
CA ILE A 96 3.35 -2.20 11.98
C ILE A 96 2.73 -3.43 11.30
N MET A 97 3.49 -4.04 10.40
CA MET A 97 3.09 -5.26 9.70
C MET A 97 3.35 -6.49 10.56
N GLY A 98 2.50 -7.50 10.41
CA GLY A 98 2.62 -8.81 11.05
C GLY A 98 2.92 -9.92 10.06
N ASP A 99 3.34 -11.08 10.58
CA ASP A 99 3.57 -12.27 9.77
C ASP A 99 2.29 -12.75 9.09
N GLY A 100 2.39 -13.10 7.81
CA GLY A 100 1.26 -13.57 7.00
C GLY A 100 0.24 -12.48 6.65
N GLN A 101 0.53 -11.21 6.89
CA GLN A 101 -0.35 -10.10 6.50
C GLN A 101 -0.20 -9.73 5.02
N HIS A 102 -1.27 -9.13 4.51
CA HIS A 102 -1.37 -8.58 3.16
C HIS A 102 -1.48 -7.07 3.23
N LEU A 103 -0.43 -6.37 2.80
CA LEU A 103 -0.45 -4.96 2.51
C LEU A 103 -1.02 -4.73 1.10
N VAL A 104 -1.94 -3.80 0.96
CA VAL A 104 -2.49 -3.40 -0.33
C VAL A 104 -2.51 -1.90 -0.44
N LEU A 105 -1.94 -1.37 -1.51
CA LEU A 105 -2.20 0.00 -1.96
C LEU A 105 -3.16 -0.10 -3.14
N TRP A 106 -4.31 0.57 -3.03
CA TRP A 106 -5.37 0.49 -4.02
C TRP A 106 -5.68 1.87 -4.57
N TYR A 107 -5.40 2.07 -5.85
CA TYR A 107 -5.78 3.27 -6.59
C TYR A 107 -7.23 3.17 -7.05
N LYS A 108 -8.12 3.92 -6.42
CA LYS A 108 -9.55 3.88 -6.73
C LYS A 108 -10.24 5.20 -6.44
N THR A 109 -11.49 5.30 -6.90
CA THR A 109 -12.33 6.46 -6.63
C THR A 109 -12.76 6.43 -5.16
N THR A 110 -12.65 7.58 -4.48
CA THR A 110 -13.22 7.77 -3.14
C THR A 110 -13.98 9.08 -3.11
N THR A 111 -15.12 9.07 -2.44
CA THR A 111 -15.80 10.30 -2.07
C THR A 111 -15.00 10.94 -0.93
N ILE A 112 -14.61 12.20 -1.11
CA ILE A 112 -13.98 13.03 -0.08
C ILE A 112 -15.07 13.72 0.73
#